data_AF-A0A9P4QX96-F1
#
_entry.id   AF-A0A9P4QX96-F1
#
_cell.length_a   1.000
_cell.length_b   1.000
_cell.length_c   1.000
_cell.angle_alpha   90.00
_cell.angle_beta   90.00
_cell.angle_gamma   90.00
#
_symmetry.space_group_name_H-M   'P 1'
#
loop_
_entity.id
_entity.type
_entity.pdbx_description
1 polymer ?
#
loop_
_entity_poly.entity_id
_entity_poly.type
_entity_poly.pdbx_seq_one_letter_code
_entity_poly.pdbx_strand_id
1 'polypeptide(L)'
;MEQRQQPVPIAPAPLHVRRPDPPVEQRRPKRVTAKAACSACREHKTKCTAERPRCAECVKLSMSCVYDTAESETPAQAVKRKYNTQQTQLSAYEDLFSMLVSSPEPVSLDILRRMRQGGDVHAVLHDVRDGDLLLRLAHPPERS
;
A
#
# COMPACT_ATOMS: atom_id res chain seq x y z
N MET A 1 -13.68 -87.19 -36.55
CA MET A 1 -13.65 -86.24 -35.42
C MET A 1 -12.32 -85.50 -35.47
N GLU A 2 -12.20 -84.48 -36.32
CA GLU A 2 -11.08 -83.53 -36.26
C GLU A 2 -11.45 -82.35 -37.17
N GLN A 3 -11.65 -81.17 -36.60
CA GLN A 3 -11.71 -79.93 -37.38
C GLN A 3 -10.86 -78.89 -36.65
N ARG A 4 -9.61 -78.75 -37.12
CA ARG A 4 -8.67 -77.73 -36.68
C ARG A 4 -9.15 -76.36 -37.16
N GLN A 5 -9.43 -75.45 -36.24
CA GLN A 5 -9.66 -74.04 -36.55
C GLN A 5 -8.34 -73.34 -36.89
N GLN A 6 -8.32 -72.63 -38.01
CA GLN A 6 -7.21 -71.80 -38.48
C GLN A 6 -7.40 -70.35 -38.00
N PRO A 7 -6.32 -69.61 -37.66
CA PRO A 7 -6.43 -68.22 -37.24
C PRO A 7 -6.61 -67.27 -38.43
N VAL A 8 -7.43 -66.23 -38.24
CA VAL A 8 -7.72 -65.16 -39.22
C VAL A 8 -6.64 -64.07 -39.21
N PRO A 9 -6.34 -63.45 -40.37
CA PRO A 9 -5.32 -62.42 -40.47
C PRO A 9 -5.81 -61.04 -39.96
N ILE A 10 -4.91 -60.29 -39.32
CA ILE A 10 -5.17 -58.96 -38.75
C ILE A 10 -5.02 -57.90 -39.84
N ALA A 11 -6.01 -57.03 -40.02
CA ALA A 11 -5.99 -55.91 -40.96
C ALA A 11 -5.13 -54.73 -40.43
N PRO A 12 -4.49 -53.92 -41.29
CA PRO A 12 -3.68 -52.79 -40.87
C PRO A 12 -4.54 -51.61 -40.42
N ALA A 13 -4.02 -50.81 -39.48
CA ALA A 13 -4.70 -49.66 -38.89
C ALA A 13 -4.82 -48.48 -39.89
N PRO A 14 -5.87 -47.63 -39.79
CA PRO A 14 -6.05 -46.49 -40.69
C PRO A 14 -4.99 -45.41 -40.44
N LEU A 15 -4.47 -44.84 -41.53
CA LEU A 15 -3.54 -43.69 -41.47
C LEU A 15 -4.30 -42.43 -41.01
N HIS A 16 -3.87 -41.84 -39.90
CA HIS A 16 -4.35 -40.54 -39.44
C HIS A 16 -3.88 -39.42 -40.37
N VAL A 17 -4.81 -38.84 -41.14
CA VAL A 17 -4.59 -37.58 -41.85
C VAL A 17 -4.56 -36.46 -40.82
N ARG A 18 -3.39 -35.83 -40.62
CA ARG A 18 -3.25 -34.63 -39.78
C ARG A 18 -4.02 -33.48 -40.41
N ARG A 19 -5.02 -32.94 -39.71
CA ARG A 19 -5.65 -31.67 -40.05
C ARG A 19 -4.65 -30.52 -39.79
N PRO A 20 -4.59 -29.49 -40.64
CA PRO A 20 -3.80 -28.29 -40.36
C PRO A 20 -4.33 -27.58 -39.09
N ASP A 21 -3.42 -27.14 -38.23
CA ASP A 21 -3.75 -26.38 -37.03
C ASP A 21 -4.41 -25.03 -37.39
N PRO A 22 -5.35 -24.52 -36.57
CA PRO A 22 -5.94 -23.21 -36.78
C PRO A 22 -4.89 -22.09 -36.65
N PRO A 23 -5.08 -20.94 -37.33
CA PRO A 23 -4.15 -19.82 -37.25
C PRO A 23 -4.00 -19.36 -35.80
N VAL A 24 -2.75 -19.14 -35.38
CA VAL A 24 -2.38 -18.64 -34.05
C VAL A 24 -3.15 -17.35 -33.76
N GLU A 25 -4.19 -17.47 -32.94
CA GLU A 25 -5.00 -16.35 -32.49
C GLU A 25 -4.09 -15.40 -31.71
N GLN A 26 -3.86 -14.21 -32.28
CA GLN A 26 -3.05 -13.17 -31.66
C GLN A 26 -3.63 -12.87 -30.28
N ARG A 27 -2.91 -13.30 -29.24
CA ARG A 27 -3.30 -13.11 -27.84
C ARG A 27 -3.53 -11.62 -27.63
N ARG A 28 -4.81 -11.21 -27.56
CA ARG A 28 -5.17 -9.83 -27.23
C ARG A 28 -4.44 -9.47 -25.93
N PRO A 29 -3.69 -8.36 -25.87
CA PRO A 29 -3.00 -7.98 -24.65
C PRO A 29 -4.04 -7.88 -23.53
N LYS A 30 -3.82 -8.63 -22.44
CA LYS A 30 -4.68 -8.58 -21.26
C LYS A 30 -4.80 -7.12 -20.84
N ARG A 31 -6.02 -6.59 -20.88
CA ARG A 31 -6.33 -5.24 -20.45
C ARG A 31 -5.91 -5.13 -18.99
N VAL A 32 -4.80 -4.44 -18.71
CA VAL A 32 -4.39 -4.13 -17.34
C VAL A 32 -5.44 -3.17 -16.81
N THR A 33 -6.34 -3.65 -15.98
CA THR A 33 -7.32 -2.81 -15.30
C THR A 33 -6.56 -1.96 -14.29
N ALA A 34 -6.68 -0.64 -14.47
CA ALA A 34 -6.10 0.31 -13.54
C ALA A 34 -6.58 0.04 -12.11
N LYS A 35 -5.64 0.00 -11.15
CA LYS A 35 -5.94 -0.24 -9.74
C LYS A 35 -6.73 0.91 -9.09
N ALA A 36 -6.60 2.13 -9.61
CA ALA A 36 -7.29 3.30 -9.10
C ALA A 36 -7.52 4.33 -10.23
N ALA A 37 -8.72 4.92 -10.25
CA ALA A 37 -9.01 6.14 -11.02
C ALA A 37 -8.60 7.39 -10.23
N CYS A 38 -8.25 8.49 -10.93
CA CYS A 38 -8.00 9.80 -10.33
C CYS A 38 -9.28 10.41 -9.76
N SER A 39 -9.15 11.45 -8.93
CA SER A 39 -10.27 12.15 -8.30
C SER A 39 -11.23 12.75 -9.33
N ALA A 40 -10.72 13.48 -10.33
CA ALA A 40 -11.54 14.10 -11.37
C ALA A 40 -12.38 13.08 -12.17
N CYS A 41 -11.79 11.97 -12.61
CA CYS A 41 -12.56 10.94 -13.32
C CYS A 41 -13.60 10.25 -12.42
N ARG A 42 -13.33 10.10 -11.12
CA ARG A 42 -14.33 9.58 -10.16
C ARG A 42 -15.50 10.54 -10.01
N GLU A 43 -15.21 11.83 -9.81
CA GLU A 43 -16.21 12.88 -9.64
C GLU A 43 -17.10 13.02 -10.89
N HIS A 44 -16.49 13.03 -12.07
CA HIS A 44 -17.20 13.14 -13.35
C HIS A 44 -17.74 11.81 -13.89
N LYS A 45 -17.50 10.70 -13.17
CA LYS A 45 -17.92 9.34 -13.55
C LYS A 45 -17.47 8.94 -14.96
N THR A 46 -16.29 9.41 -15.38
CA THR A 46 -15.70 9.09 -16.68
C THR A 46 -14.68 7.96 -16.57
N LYS A 47 -14.35 7.34 -17.70
CA LYS A 47 -13.34 6.29 -17.75
C LYS A 47 -11.95 6.88 -17.55
N CYS A 48 -11.32 6.55 -16.44
CA CYS A 48 -9.92 6.88 -16.20
C CYS A 48 -9.00 5.90 -16.94
N THR A 49 -8.03 6.42 -17.68
CA THR A 49 -6.99 5.63 -18.36
C THR A 49 -5.77 5.35 -17.47
N ALA A 50 -5.69 6.01 -16.31
CA ALA A 50 -4.75 5.73 -15.21
C ALA A 50 -3.25 5.95 -15.48
N GLU A 51 -2.90 6.62 -16.57
CA GLU A 51 -1.54 7.11 -16.74
C GLU A 51 -1.21 8.19 -15.70
N ARG A 52 0.05 8.24 -15.28
CA ARG A 52 0.60 9.23 -14.35
C ARG A 52 1.69 10.04 -15.06
N PRO A 53 1.84 11.34 -14.77
CA PRO A 53 1.19 12.11 -13.69
C PRO A 53 -0.25 12.55 -13.97
N ARG A 54 -0.71 12.51 -15.24
CA ARG A 54 -2.09 12.85 -15.62
C ARG A 54 -2.65 11.81 -16.58
N CYS A 55 -3.89 11.38 -16.38
CA CYS A 55 -4.56 10.46 -17.30
C CYS A 55 -5.01 11.17 -18.59
N ALA A 56 -5.13 10.41 -19.68
CA ALA A 56 -5.48 10.93 -21.00
C ALA A 56 -6.79 11.75 -21.00
N GLU A 57 -7.81 11.33 -20.25
CA GLU A 57 -9.09 12.05 -20.16
C GLU A 57 -8.92 13.42 -19.51
N CYS A 58 -8.19 13.50 -18.39
CA CYS A 58 -7.92 14.77 -17.73
C CYS A 58 -7.02 15.69 -18.55
N VAL A 59 -6.10 15.14 -19.34
CA VAL A 59 -5.30 15.93 -20.29
C VAL A 59 -6.19 16.53 -21.37
N LYS A 60 -7.04 15.71 -22.00
CA LYS A 60 -7.96 16.14 -23.06
C LYS A 60 -8.94 17.22 -22.58
N LEU A 61 -9.51 17.02 -21.39
CA LEU A 61 -10.48 17.96 -20.80
C LEU A 61 -9.83 19.11 -20.03
N SER A 62 -8.49 19.17 -19.99
CA SER A 62 -7.72 20.19 -19.25
C SER A 62 -8.11 20.33 -17.77
N MET A 63 -8.39 19.20 -17.11
CA MET A 63 -8.81 19.15 -15.70
C MET A 63 -7.64 18.82 -14.75
N SER A 64 -7.76 19.21 -13.49
CA SER A 64 -6.84 18.78 -12.43
C SER A 64 -6.89 17.26 -12.25
N CYS A 65 -5.75 16.59 -12.34
CA CYS A 65 -5.65 15.12 -12.23
C CYS A 65 -4.85 14.77 -10.99
N VAL A 66 -5.54 14.34 -9.93
CA VAL A 66 -4.91 13.98 -8.65
C VAL A 66 -5.25 12.55 -8.28
N TYR A 67 -4.27 11.81 -7.80
CA TYR A 67 -4.43 10.45 -7.29
C TYR A 67 -4.14 10.42 -5.79
N ASP A 68 -5.13 10.04 -5.00
CA ASP A 68 -4.97 9.83 -3.54
C ASP A 68 -4.29 8.51 -3.16
N THR A 69 -3.78 7.80 -4.16
CA THR A 69 -3.20 6.45 -4.06
C THR A 69 -1.80 6.47 -4.67
N ALA A 70 -0.87 5.72 -4.09
CA ALA A 70 0.38 5.40 -4.76
C ALA A 70 0.13 4.50 -6.00
N GLU A 71 1.13 4.37 -6.89
CA GLU A 71 0.97 3.67 -8.18
C GLU A 71 0.57 2.19 -8.03
N SER A 72 1.08 1.54 -6.99
CA SER A 72 0.81 0.13 -6.69
C SER A 72 -0.37 -0.08 -5.73
N GLU A 73 -0.89 1.01 -5.15
CA GLU A 73 -1.83 1.02 -4.04
C GLU A 73 -3.28 1.06 -4.55
N THR A 74 -4.11 0.17 -4.03
CA THR A 74 -5.56 0.22 -4.23
C THR A 74 -6.21 1.29 -3.33
N PRO A 75 -7.42 1.77 -3.64
CA PRO A 75 -8.10 2.76 -2.79
C PRO A 75 -8.28 2.29 -1.35
N ALA A 76 -8.59 1.00 -1.13
CA ALA A 76 -8.72 0.42 0.19
C ALA A 76 -7.39 0.41 0.97
N GLN A 77 -6.27 0.13 0.29
CA GLN A 77 -4.95 0.20 0.91
C GLN A 77 -4.58 1.64 1.30
N ALA A 78 -4.92 2.63 0.46
CA ALA A 78 -4.70 4.04 0.79
C ALA A 78 -5.49 4.49 2.01
N VAL A 79 -6.77 4.08 2.12
CA VAL A 79 -7.59 4.36 3.29
C VAL A 79 -6.98 3.73 4.54
N LYS A 80 -6.61 2.44 4.47
CA LYS A 80 -5.99 1.74 5.60
C LYS A 80 -4.69 2.40 6.05
N ARG A 81 -3.84 2.82 5.11
CA ARG A 81 -2.60 3.55 5.41
C ARG A 81 -2.89 4.86 6.14
N LYS A 82 -3.79 5.69 5.61
CA LYS A 82 -4.19 6.96 6.25
C LYS A 82 -4.74 6.73 7.65
N TYR A 83 -5.61 5.73 7.81
CA TYR A 83 -6.17 5.34 9.11
C TYR A 83 -5.07 4.94 10.11
N ASN A 84 -4.15 4.06 9.70
CA ASN A 84 -3.05 3.65 10.55
C ASN A 84 -2.16 4.83 10.95
N THR A 85 -1.83 5.73 10.00
CA THR A 85 -1.04 6.93 10.30
C THR A 85 -1.75 7.83 11.32
N GLN A 86 -3.07 8.05 11.16
CA GLN A 86 -3.84 8.81 12.13
C GLN A 86 -3.90 8.14 13.50
N GLN A 87 -4.07 6.81 13.54
CA GLN A 87 -4.06 6.06 14.78
C GLN A 87 -2.71 6.15 15.51
N THR A 88 -1.60 6.06 14.80
CA THR A 88 -0.26 6.25 15.38
C THR A 88 -0.05 7.66 15.92
N GLN A 89 -0.59 8.69 15.25
CA GLN A 89 -0.53 10.05 15.76
C GLN A 89 -1.38 10.22 17.03
N LEU A 90 -2.62 9.71 17.02
CA LEU A 90 -3.50 9.75 18.19
C LEU A 90 -2.87 9.05 19.40
N SER A 91 -2.33 7.84 19.21
CA SER A 91 -1.66 7.12 20.30
C SER A 91 -0.49 7.91 20.89
N ALA A 92 0.26 8.65 20.07
CA ALA A 92 1.34 9.49 20.57
C ALA A 92 0.83 10.69 21.39
N TYR A 93 -0.28 11.33 20.99
CA TYR A 93 -0.89 12.39 21.80
C TYR A 93 -1.49 11.86 23.10
N GLU A 94 -2.08 10.66 23.09
CA GLU A 94 -2.58 9.98 24.30
C GLU A 94 -1.43 9.66 25.26
N ASP A 95 -0.33 9.09 24.74
CA ASP A 95 0.88 8.82 25.51
C ASP A 95 1.46 10.11 26.12
N LEU A 96 1.54 11.18 25.34
CA LEU A 96 2.02 12.47 25.80
C LEU A 96 1.17 13.02 26.94
N PHE A 97 -0.15 12.98 26.77
CA PHE A 97 -1.08 13.43 27.81
C PHE A 97 -0.92 12.60 29.08
N SER A 98 -0.84 11.27 28.93
CA SER A 98 -0.61 10.34 30.05
C SER A 98 0.68 10.68 30.80
N MET A 99 1.78 10.96 30.10
CA MET A 99 3.04 11.35 30.73
C MET A 99 2.95 12.71 31.43
N LEU A 100 2.32 13.71 30.83
CA LEU A 100 2.15 15.02 31.46
C LEU A 100 1.38 14.94 32.78
N VAL A 101 0.40 14.04 32.86
CA VAL A 101 -0.44 13.84 34.04
C VAL A 101 0.22 12.94 35.09
N SER A 102 0.96 11.91 34.68
CA SER A 102 1.52 10.91 35.59
C SER A 102 2.95 11.19 36.06
N SER A 103 3.70 12.02 35.32
CA SER A 103 5.09 12.33 35.66
C SER A 103 5.21 13.47 36.67
N PRO A 104 6.32 13.55 37.43
CA PRO A 104 6.56 14.65 38.34
C PRO A 104 6.60 16.01 37.64
N GLU A 105 6.18 17.08 38.33
CA GLU A 105 6.08 18.43 37.77
C GLU A 105 7.36 18.93 37.04
N PRO A 106 8.59 18.73 37.56
CA PRO A 106 9.80 19.15 36.83
C PRO A 106 9.94 18.47 35.46
N VAL A 107 9.50 17.22 35.35
CA VAL A 107 9.53 16.43 34.12
C VAL A 107 8.47 16.95 33.16
N SER A 108 7.23 17.13 33.62
CA SER A 108 6.13 17.67 32.81
C SER A 108 6.46 19.05 32.24
N LEU A 109 7.08 19.92 33.04
CA LEU A 109 7.51 21.25 32.58
C LEU A 109 8.59 21.19 31.51
N ASP A 110 9.54 20.26 31.62
CA ASP A 110 10.58 20.10 30.60
C ASP A 110 10.02 19.59 29.28
N ILE A 111 9.12 18.60 29.33
CA ILE A 111 8.35 18.12 28.17
C ILE A 111 7.68 19.31 27.47
N LEU A 112 6.94 20.14 28.21
CA LEU A 112 6.26 21.32 27.67
C LEU A 112 7.21 22.36 27.07
N ARG A 113 8.39 22.59 27.68
CA ARG A 113 9.40 23.52 27.14
C ARG A 113 9.89 23.04 25.77
N ARG A 114 10.13 21.75 25.62
CA ARG A 114 10.68 21.17 24.37
C ARG A 114 9.66 21.18 23.25
N MET A 115 8.40 20.89 23.56
CA MET A 115 7.31 21.08 22.61
C MET A 115 7.21 22.54 22.14
N ARG A 116 7.34 23.51 23.06
CA ARG A 116 7.31 24.95 22.71
C ARG A 116 8.49 25.40 21.85
N GLN A 117 9.63 24.72 21.94
CA GLN A 117 10.81 24.98 21.10
C GLN A 117 10.69 24.36 19.69
N GLY A 118 9.53 23.78 19.35
CA GLY A 118 9.30 23.13 18.06
C GLY A 118 9.75 21.66 18.02
N GLY A 119 9.96 21.04 19.19
CA GLY A 119 10.24 19.61 19.26
C GLY A 119 9.07 18.77 18.74
N ASP A 120 9.38 17.81 17.88
CA ASP A 120 8.42 16.82 17.41
C ASP A 120 7.92 15.95 18.58
N VAL A 121 6.62 15.67 18.62
CA VAL A 121 5.98 14.93 19.72
C VAL A 121 6.60 13.54 19.85
N HIS A 122 6.84 12.83 18.74
CA HIS A 122 7.41 11.49 18.80
C HIS A 122 8.86 11.51 19.31
N ALA A 123 9.65 12.51 18.91
CA ALA A 123 11.01 12.69 19.42
C ALA A 123 11.02 12.95 20.93
N VAL A 124 10.11 13.81 21.43
CA VAL A 124 9.99 14.08 22.87
C VAL A 124 9.57 12.84 23.64
N LEU A 125 8.61 12.05 23.13
CA LEU A 125 8.18 10.79 23.76
C LEU A 125 9.32 9.78 23.86
N HIS A 126 10.15 9.69 22.82
CA HIS A 126 11.29 8.78 22.77
C HIS A 126 12.31 9.12 23.87
N ASP A 127 12.72 10.39 23.95
CA ASP A 127 13.69 10.85 24.95
C ASP A 127 13.20 10.69 26.40
N VAL A 128 11.89 10.78 26.61
CA VAL A 128 11.28 10.56 27.93
C VAL A 128 11.26 9.08 28.28
N ARG A 129 10.86 8.21 27.34
CA ARG A 129 10.82 6.75 27.53
C ARG A 129 12.20 6.14 27.77
N ASP A 130 13.21 6.67 27.09
CA ASP A 130 14.60 6.20 27.21
C ASP A 130 15.28 6.70 28.49
N GLY A 131 14.59 7.47 29.34
CA GLY A 131 15.11 7.95 30.63
C GLY A 131 16.13 9.08 30.53
N ASP A 132 16.46 9.53 29.31
CA ASP A 132 17.42 10.60 29.05
C ASP A 132 16.95 11.94 29.63
N LEU A 133 15.62 12.15 29.69
CA LEU A 133 15.05 13.33 30.36
C LEU A 133 15.34 13.34 31.86
N LEU A 134 15.16 12.22 32.55
CA LEU A 134 15.39 12.13 34.00
C LEU A 134 16.87 12.28 34.34
N LEU A 135 17.75 11.70 33.52
CA LEU A 135 19.20 11.85 33.65
C LEU A 135 19.65 13.31 33.52
N ARG A 136 19.11 14.05 32.55
CA ARG A 136 19.42 15.48 32.39
C ARG A 136 18.94 16.36 33.54
N LEU A 137 17.77 16.07 34.10
CA LEU A 137 17.29 16.80 35.28
C LEU A 137 18.13 16.50 36.53
N ALA A 138 18.71 15.29 36.63
CA ALA A 138 19.61 14.91 37.71
C ALA A 138 20.99 15.57 37.62
N HIS A 139 21.40 16.01 36.43
CA HIS A 139 22.65 16.73 36.19
C HIS A 139 22.38 18.21 35.87
N PRO A 140 22.16 19.08 36.88
CA PRO A 140 22.07 20.52 36.62
C PRO A 140 23.36 21.01 35.95
N PRO A 141 23.28 21.98 35.01
CA PRO A 141 24.47 22.49 34.36
C PRO A 141 25.41 23.10 35.41
N GLU A 142 26.65 22.63 35.47
CA GLU A 142 27.71 23.27 36.24
C GLU A 142 27.88 24.69 35.71
N ARG A 143 27.54 25.68 36.54
CA ARG A 143 27.72 27.09 36.22
C ARG A 143 29.23 27.38 36.17
N SER A 144 29.72 27.80 35.00
CA SER A 144 31.00 28.51 34.85
C SER A 144 30.77 30.01 34.74
#